data_AF-A0A925GPC5-F1
#
_entry.id   AF-A0A925GPC5-F1
#
_cell.length_a   1.000
_cell.length_b   1.000
_cell.length_c   1.000
_cell.angle_alpha   90.00
_cell.angle_beta   90.00
_cell.angle_gamma   90.00
#
_symmetry.space_group_name_H-M   'P 1'
#
loop_
_entity.id
_entity.type
_entity.pdbx_description
1 polymer ?
#
loop_
_entity_poly.entity_id
_entity_poly.type
_entity_poly.pdbx_seq_one_letter_code
_entity_poly.pdbx_strand_id
1 'polypeptide(L)' 'MLKVEAFQVAEQVNVKKFRSEFTSKPFFGSNFELFYAQENDQYLHIFNYGVVVFAGYGDVEKSAFIR' A
#
# COMPACT_ATOMS: atom_id res chain seq x y z
N MET A 1 -5.84 8.28 17.69
CA MET A 1 -5.71 8.86 16.34
C MET A 1 -4.78 7.96 15.57
N LEU A 2 -5.18 7.49 14.38
CA LEU A 2 -4.36 6.60 13.57
C LEU A 2 -3.25 7.40 12.87
N LYS A 3 -1.99 6.96 12.95
CA LYS A 3 -0.88 7.61 12.28
C LYS A 3 -0.92 7.26 10.79
N VAL A 4 -0.80 8.27 9.93
CA VAL A 4 -0.80 8.13 8.47
C VAL A 4 0.52 8.66 7.92
N GLU A 5 1.22 7.85 7.13
CA GLU A 5 2.52 8.18 6.55
C GLU A 5 2.56 7.74 5.08
N ALA A 6 3.13 8.59 4.22
CA ALA A 6 3.26 8.34 2.79
C ALA A 6 4.73 8.33 2.39
N PHE A 7 5.11 7.37 1.55
CA PHE A 7 6.48 7.18 1.07
C PHE A 7 6.49 7.09 -0.44
N GLN A 8 7.39 7.85 -1.09
CA GLN A 8 7.73 7.63 -2.49
C GLN A 8 8.73 6.47 -2.55
N VAL A 9 8.31 5.32 -3.08
CA VAL A 9 9.14 4.09 -3.10
C VAL A 9 9.70 3.78 -4.50
N ALA A 10 9.08 4.33 -5.55
CA ALA A 10 9.51 4.20 -6.94
C ALA A 10 9.00 5.39 -7.75
N GLU A 11 9.48 5.61 -8.97
CA GLU A 11 8.87 6.60 -9.89
C GLU A 11 7.51 6.13 -10.42
N GLN A 12 7.36 4.81 -10.60
CA GLN A 12 6.14 4.19 -11.08
C GLN A 12 5.98 2.78 -10.49
N VAL A 13 4.74 2.40 -10.19
CA VAL A 13 4.36 1.05 -9.77
C VAL A 13 3.36 0.49 -10.76
N ASN A 14 3.63 -0.71 -11.28
CA ASN A 14 2.66 -1.44 -12.07
C ASN A 14 1.60 -2.07 -11.16
N VAL A 15 0.56 -1.31 -10.83
CA VAL A 15 -0.51 -1.73 -9.91
C VAL A 15 -1.26 -2.98 -10.40
N LYS A 16 -1.34 -3.22 -11.70
CA LYS A 16 -1.97 -4.45 -12.24
C LYS A 16 -1.14 -5.68 -11.88
N LYS A 17 0.18 -5.61 -12.13
CA LYS A 17 1.12 -6.67 -11.80
C LYS A 17 1.19 -6.87 -10.28
N PHE A 18 1.30 -5.79 -9.52
CA PHE A 18 1.29 -5.84 -8.06
C PHE A 18 0.05 -6.56 -7.55
N ARG A 19 -1.15 -6.18 -8.02
CA ARG A 19 -2.40 -6.82 -7.62
C ARG A 19 -2.46 -8.31 -7.96
N SER A 20 -1.83 -8.76 -9.05
CA SER A 20 -1.81 -10.18 -9.41
C SER A 20 -0.81 -11.01 -8.58
N GLU A 21 0.25 -10.38 -8.06
CA GLU A 21 1.30 -11.05 -7.30
C GLU A 21 1.07 -10.96 -5.78
N PHE A 22 0.37 -9.92 -5.33
CA PHE A 22 0.09 -9.69 -3.92
C PHE A 22 -1.05 -10.59 -3.43
N THR A 23 -0.79 -11.36 -2.37
CA THR A 23 -1.72 -12.37 -1.85
C THR A 23 -3.03 -11.79 -1.33
N SER A 24 -2.99 -10.59 -0.74
CA SER A 24 -4.19 -9.96 -0.20
C SER A 24 -5.05 -9.41 -1.32
N LYS A 25 -6.37 -9.59 -1.20
CA LYS A 25 -7.33 -8.97 -2.11
C LYS A 25 -7.55 -7.51 -1.72
N PRO A 26 -7.46 -6.56 -2.67
CA PRO A 26 -7.76 -5.16 -2.37
C PRO A 26 -9.25 -4.98 -2.05
N PHE A 27 -9.54 -4.09 -1.11
CA PHE A 27 -10.90 -3.59 -0.85
C PHE A 27 -11.39 -2.76 -2.03
N PHE A 28 -10.49 -1.96 -2.62
CA PHE A 28 -10.74 -1.22 -3.85
C PHE A 28 -9.51 -1.25 -4.76
N GLY A 29 -9.70 -1.31 -6.07
CA GLY A 29 -8.57 -1.27 -6.99
C GLY A 29 -8.96 -0.83 -8.41
N SER A 30 -8.11 0.01 -8.99
CA SER A 30 -8.23 0.54 -10.34
C SER A 30 -6.90 0.40 -11.11
N ASN A 31 -6.81 1.01 -12.30
CA ASN A 31 -5.55 1.10 -13.05
C ASN A 31 -4.56 2.11 -12.45
N PHE A 32 -4.99 2.91 -11.48
CA PHE A 32 -4.21 4.00 -10.88
C PHE A 32 -3.87 3.72 -9.43
N GLU A 33 -4.67 2.94 -8.71
CA GLU A 33 -4.50 2.74 -7.28
C GLU A 33 -5.03 1.39 -6.79
N LEU A 34 -4.50 0.95 -5.65
CA LEU A 34 -4.97 -0.19 -4.88
C LEU A 34 -5.11 0.23 -3.43
N PHE A 35 -6.25 -0.10 -2.83
CA PHE A 35 -6.54 0.15 -1.44
C PHE A 35 -6.87 -1.16 -0.73
N TYR A 36 -6.16 -1.41 0.36
CA TYR A 36 -6.30 -2.59 1.21
C TYR A 36 -6.74 -2.13 2.60
N ALA A 37 -7.90 -2.61 3.03
CA ALA A 37 -8.29 -2.59 4.43
C ALA A 37 -7.90 -3.95 5.02
N GLN A 38 -6.93 -3.95 5.92
CA GLN A 38 -6.45 -5.13 6.62
C GLN A 38 -7.05 -5.19 8.03
N GLU A 39 -6.73 -6.25 8.77
CA GLU A 39 -7.15 -6.40 10.17
C GLU A 39 -6.42 -5.38 11.07
N ASN A 40 -6.90 -5.21 12.31
CA ASN A 40 -6.28 -4.33 13.32
C ASN A 40 -6.13 -2.84 12.93
N ASP A 41 -7.12 -2.30 12.22
CA ASP A 41 -7.13 -0.90 11.75
C ASP A 41 -5.91 -0.52 10.89
N GLN A 42 -5.37 -1.49 10.13
CA GLN A 42 -4.27 -1.27 9.19
C GLN A 42 -4.78 -1.02 7.77
N TYR A 43 -4.32 0.06 7.16
CA TYR A 43 -4.70 0.44 5.80
C TYR A 43 -3.48 0.71 4.93
N LEU A 44 -3.48 0.13 3.73
CA LEU A 44 -2.41 0.26 2.76
C LEU A 44 -2.99 0.80 1.45
N HIS A 45 -2.40 1.87 0.95
CA HIS A 45 -2.79 2.49 -0.32
C HIS A 45 -1.57 2.58 -1.23
N ILE A 46 -1.68 2.05 -2.44
CA ILE A 46 -0.59 2.05 -3.42
C ILE A 46 -1.07 2.80 -4.66
N PHE A 47 -0.28 3.78 -5.07
CA PHE A 47 -0.53 4.55 -6.28
C PHE A 47 0.43 4.15 -7.41
N ASN A 48 -0.06 4.17 -8.64
CA ASN A 48 0.73 3.82 -9.82
C ASN A 48 1.90 4.78 -10.08
N TYR A 49 1.89 5.97 -9.50
CA TYR A 49 3.01 6.92 -9.51
C TYR A 49 3.99 6.69 -8.34
N GLY A 50 3.96 5.50 -7.74
CA GLY A 50 4.99 5.02 -6.83
C GLY A 50 4.95 5.54 -5.40
N VAL A 51 3.81 6.10 -4.99
CA VAL A 51 3.54 6.42 -3.57
C VAL A 51 2.85 5.25 -2.89
N VAL A 52 3.33 4.90 -1.68
CA VAL A 52 2.67 3.97 -0.77
C VAL A 52 2.31 4.69 0.51
N VAL A 53 1.05 4.60 0.90
CA VAL A 53 0.50 5.19 2.14
C VAL A 53 0.17 4.08 3.11
N PHE A 54 0.65 4.26 4.34
CA PHE A 54 0.39 3.37 5.46
C PHE A 54 -0.40 4.11 6.53
N ALA A 55 -1.42 3.45 7.04
CA ALA A 55 -2.18 3.92 8.19
C ALA A 55 -2.25 2.78 9.22
N GLY A 56 -1.84 3.04 10.47
CA GLY A 56 -1.86 2.03 11.54
C GLY A 56 -0.68 1.02 11.54
N TYR A 57 0.33 1.22 10.68
CA TYR A 57 1.52 0.35 10.62
C TYR A 57 2.65 0.84 11.53
N GLY A 58 3.38 -0.10 12.14
CA GLY A 58 4.64 0.17 12.82
C GLY A 58 5.81 0.40 11.87
N ASP A 59 6.91 0.99 12.37
CA ASP A 59 8.09 1.33 11.56
C ASP A 59 8.76 0.10 10.93
N VAL A 60 8.78 -1.03 11.65
CA VAL A 60 9.34 -2.29 11.16
C VAL A 60 8.51 -2.87 10.02
N GLU A 61 7.17 -2.86 10.15
CA GLU A 61 6.25 -3.39 9.13
C GLU A 61 6.33 -2.58 7.83
N LYS A 62 6.32 -1.24 7.94
CA LYS A 62 6.49 -0.35 6.78
C LYS A 62 7.81 -0.62 6.06
N SER A 63 8.91 -0.71 6.82
CA SER A 63 10.25 -0.97 6.27
C SER A 63 10.34 -2.33 5.58
N ALA A 64 9.68 -3.36 6.12
CA ALA A 64 9.63 -4.68 5.50
C ALA A 64 8.80 -4.68 4.20
N PHE A 65 7.75 -3.86 4.12
CA PHE A 65 6.91 -3.76 2.93
C PHE A 65 7.59 -3.03 1.77
N ILE A 66 8.35 -1.96 2.05
CA ILE A 66 8.95 -1.09 1.02
C ILE A 66 10.33 -1.54 0.54
N ARG A 67 10.87 -2.63 1.10
CA ARG A 67 12.21 -3.16 0.78
C ARG A 67 12.19 -4.08 -0.42
#